data_AF-A0A1V5IFV2-F1
#
_entry.id   AF-A0A1V5IFV2-F1
#
_cell.length_a   1.000
_cell.length_b   1.000
_cell.length_c   1.000
_cell.angle_alpha   90.00
_cell.angle_beta   90.00
_cell.angle_gamma   90.00
#
_symmetry.space_group_name_H-M   'P 1'
#
loop_
_entity.id
_entity.type
_entity.pdbx_description
1 polymer ?
#
loop_
_entity_poly.entity_id
_entity_poly.type
_entity_poly.pdbx_seq_one_letter_code
_entity_poly.pdbx_strand_id
1 'polypeptide(L)' 'MTKTDNELIREYQAKMNAMNAFVANCPLRVKAEYARRMKEIRDELRTRGLYEANCGQFVTIPVE' A
#
# COMPACT_ATOMS: atom_id res chain seq x y z
N MET A 1 -15.90 -11.69 0.64
CA MET A 1 -15.76 -10.67 1.70
C MET A 1 -14.79 -9.61 1.21
N THR A 2 -15.19 -8.34 1.21
CA THR A 2 -14.33 -7.22 0.84
C THR A 2 -13.44 -6.85 2.02
N LYS A 3 -12.14 -6.68 1.81
CA LYS A 3 -11.20 -6.28 2.89
C LYS A 3 -11.59 -4.91 3.46
N THR A 4 -11.48 -4.75 4.77
CA THR A 4 -11.63 -3.44 5.45
C THR A 4 -10.43 -2.54 5.13
N ASP A 5 -10.60 -1.24 5.36
CA ASP A 5 -9.53 -0.25 5.13
C ASP A 5 -8.28 -0.58 5.95
N ASN A 6 -8.47 -0.96 7.22
CA ASN A 6 -7.37 -1.36 8.11
C ASN A 6 -6.62 -2.59 7.61
N GLU A 7 -7.31 -3.56 7.02
CA GLU A 7 -6.66 -4.74 6.44
C GLU A 7 -5.82 -4.39 5.21
N LEU A 8 -6.35 -3.51 4.35
CA LEU A 8 -5.62 -2.99 3.20
C LEU A 8 -4.38 -2.21 3.61
N ILE A 9 -4.50 -1.32 4.61
CA ILE A 9 -3.38 -0.53 5.14
C ILE A 9 -2.30 -1.43 5.75
N ARG A 10 -2.70 -2.45 6.54
CA ARG A 10 -1.76 -3.43 7.11
C ARG A 10 -1.03 -4.21 6.02
N GLU A 11 -1.74 -4.63 4.97
CA GLU A 11 -1.12 -5.32 3.84
C GLU A 11 -0.11 -4.42 3.11
N TYR A 12 -0.47 -3.15 2.87
CA TYR A 12 0.43 -2.16 2.24
C TYR A 12 1.72 -2.00 3.04
N GLN A 13 1.61 -1.79 4.35
CA GLN A 13 2.76 -1.64 5.25
C GLN A 13 3.64 -2.90 5.28
N ALA A 14 3.04 -4.10 5.29
CA ALA A 14 3.78 -5.36 5.26
C ALA A 14 4.60 -5.50 3.95
N LYS A 15 4.02 -5.15 2.80
CA LYS A 15 4.73 -5.18 1.51
C LYS A 15 5.85 -4.15 1.43
N MET A 16 5.60 -2.95 1.95
CA MET A 16 6.62 -1.90 2.04
C MET A 16 7.79 -2.33 2.92
N ASN A 17 7.52 -2.87 4.12
CA ASN A 17 8.54 -3.37 5.04
C ASN A 17 9.34 -4.53 4.43
N ALA A 18 8.68 -5.47 3.75
CA ALA A 18 9.35 -6.53 3.02
C ALA A 18 10.27 -5.94 1.94
N MET A 19 9.77 -5.01 1.12
CA MET A 19 10.56 -4.39 0.06
C MET A 19 11.79 -3.65 0.62
N ASN A 20 11.64 -2.96 1.75
CA ASN A 20 12.72 -2.27 2.49
C ASN A 20 13.74 -3.23 3.12
N ALA A 21 13.30 -4.38 3.65
CA ALA A 21 14.20 -5.40 4.18
C ALA A 21 15.03 -6.06 3.08
N PHE A 22 14.44 -6.24 1.89
CA PHE A 22 15.11 -6.93 0.78
C PHE A 22 15.91 -6.00 -0.14
N VAL A 23 16.02 -4.69 0.07
CA VAL A 23 16.51 -3.73 -0.95
C VAL A 23 17.87 -4.12 -1.56
N ALA A 24 18.77 -4.74 -0.79
CA ALA A 24 20.08 -5.18 -1.27
C ALA A 24 20.09 -6.51 -2.06
N ASN A 25 19.18 -7.45 -1.79
CA ASN A 25 19.22 -8.82 -2.33
C ASN A 25 17.88 -9.34 -2.91
N CYS A 26 16.83 -8.51 -2.98
CA CYS A 26 15.54 -8.93 -3.54
C CYS A 26 15.64 -9.10 -5.06
N PRO A 27 15.15 -10.23 -5.61
CA PRO A 27 14.95 -10.35 -7.04
C PRO A 27 14.01 -9.26 -7.58
N LEU A 28 14.37 -8.65 -8.72
CA LEU A 28 13.59 -7.58 -9.35
C LEU A 28 12.12 -7.96 -9.60
N ARG A 29 11.86 -9.23 -9.95
CA ARG A 29 10.50 -9.77 -10.14
C ARG A 29 9.62 -9.62 -8.87
N VAL A 30 10.20 -9.83 -7.69
CA VAL A 30 9.49 -9.74 -6.41
C VAL A 30 9.22 -8.27 -6.06
N LYS A 31 10.20 -7.38 -6.31
CA LYS A 31 10.01 -5.93 -6.16
C LYS A 31 8.87 -5.43 -7.06
N ALA A 32 8.82 -5.87 -8.32
CA ALA A 32 7.77 -5.49 -9.26
C ALA A 32 6.39 -6.00 -8.82
N GLU A 33 6.30 -7.23 -8.32
CA GLU A 33 5.06 -7.80 -7.80
C GLU A 33 4.55 -7.01 -6.59
N TYR A 34 5.42 -6.69 -5.64
CA TYR A 34 5.05 -5.92 -4.45
C TYR A 34 4.64 -4.50 -4.82
N ALA A 35 5.36 -3.84 -5.73
CA ALA A 35 5.00 -2.52 -6.23
C ALA A 35 3.62 -2.51 -6.90
N ARG A 36 3.31 -3.54 -7.72
CA ARG A 36 1.99 -3.71 -8.33
C ARG A 36 0.91 -3.87 -7.25
N ARG A 37 1.14 -4.73 -6.27
CA ARG A 37 0.17 -4.98 -5.20
C ARG A 37 -0.07 -3.74 -4.33
N MET A 38 0.98 -3.00 -4.01
CA MET A 38 0.88 -1.72 -3.30
C MET A 38 0.10 -0.67 -4.10
N LYS A 39 0.24 -0.65 -5.44
CA LYS A 39 -0.58 0.21 -6.30
C LYS A 39 -2.06 -0.17 -6.24
N GLU A 40 -2.39 -1.45 -6.36
CA GLU A 40 -3.78 -1.93 -6.25
C GLU A 40 -4.43 -1.51 -4.94
N ILE A 41 -3.72 -1.66 -3.82
CA ILE A 41 -4.21 -1.23 -2.50
C ILE A 41 -4.44 0.28 -2.45
N ARG A 42 -3.54 1.09 -3.00
CA ARG A 42 -3.72 2.56 -3.05
C ARG A 42 -4.91 2.96 -3.91
N ASP A 43 -5.09 2.31 -5.05
CA ASP A 43 -6.22 2.58 -5.93
C ASP A 43 -7.54 2.20 -5.21
N GLU A 44 -7.58 1.08 -4.49
CA GLU A 44 -8.75 0.67 -3.70
C GLU A 44 -9.02 1.60 -2.50
N LEU A 45 -8.01 2.05 -1.78
CA LEU A 45 -8.19 3.03 -0.70
C LEU A 45 -8.66 4.37 -1.25
N ARG A 46 -8.18 4.78 -2.44
CA ARG A 46 -8.61 6.01 -3.11
C ARG A 46 -10.08 5.97 -3.50
N THR A 47 -10.59 4.86 -4.04
CA THR A 47 -12.03 4.75 -4.35
C THR A 47 -12.91 4.83 -3.10
N ARG A 48 -12.35 4.57 -1.92
CA ARG A 48 -13.00 4.71 -0.61
C ARG A 48 -12.77 6.09 0.04
N GLY A 49 -12.07 7.01 -0.64
CA GLY A 49 -11.81 8.37 -0.14
C GLY A 49 -10.58 8.50 0.79
N LEU A 50 -9.74 7.46 0.87
CA LEU A 50 -8.50 7.45 1.66
C LEU A 50 -7.29 7.69 0.74
N TYR A 51 -6.47 8.67 1.08
CA TYR A 51 -5.31 9.11 0.32
C TYR A 51 -4.04 8.95 1.15
N GLU A 52 -2.94 8.53 0.51
CA GLU A 52 -1.64 8.40 1.16
C GLU A 52 -1.07 9.80 1.45
N ALA A 53 -0.96 10.16 2.73
CA ALA A 53 -0.37 11.44 3.17
C ALA A 53 1.12 11.32 3.49
N ASN A 54 1.53 10.16 4.01
CA ASN A 54 2.93 9.79 4.28
C ASN A 54 3.10 8.29 3.99
N CYS A 55 4.35 7.80 3.90
CA CYS A 55 4.68 6.40 3.65
C CYS A 55 3.89 5.44 4.56
N GLY A 56 2.80 4.86 4.06
CA GLY A 56 1.93 3.94 4.80
C GLY A 56 0.92 4.58 5.77
N GLN A 57 0.76 5.91 5.76
CA GLN A 57 -0.28 6.63 6.49
C GLN A 57 -1.33 7.16 5.51
N PHE A 58 -2.59 6.78 5.73
CA PHE A 58 -3.72 7.16 4.89
C PHE A 58 -4.68 8.07 5.65
N VAL A 59 -5.19 9.10 4.99
CA VAL A 59 -6.11 10.10 5.56
C VAL A 59 -7.25 10.36 4.59
N THR A 60 -8.38 10.82 5.10
CA THR A 60 -9.44 11.39 4.27
C THR A 60 -9.12 12.86 3.98
N ILE A 61 -9.29 13.29 2.74
CA ILE A 61 -9.17 14.71 2.38
C ILE A 61 -10.59 15.30 2.45
N PRO A 62 -10.87 16.28 3.33
CA PRO A 62 -12.14 16.99 3.29
C PRO A 62 -12.24 17.74 1.97
N VAL A 63 -13.34 17.54 1.24
CA VAL A 63 -13.64 18.32 0.04
C VAL A 63 -14.48 19.51 0.52
N GLU A 64 -13.86 20.69 0.57
CA GLU A 64 -14.56 21.97 0.75
C GLU A 64 -15.15 22.46 -0.58
#